data_AF-A0AAV3S2J7-F1
#
_entry.id   AF-A0AAV3S2J7-F1
#
_cell.length_a   1.000
_cell.length_b   1.000
_cell.length_c   1.000
_cell.angle_alpha   90.00
_cell.angle_beta   90.00
_cell.angle_gamma   90.00
#
_symmetry.space_group_name_H-M   'P 1'
#
loop_
_entity.id
_entity.type
_entity.pdbx_description
1 polymer ?
#
loop_
_entity_poly.entity_id
_entity_poly.type
_entity_poly.pdbx_seq_one_letter_code
_entity_poly.pdbx_strand_id
1 'polypeptide(L)' 'MYNESASVGKNNGSDGMREKVVAFLAEWQMGAILLLGSAIVGFVFGAVVGAMWSGFLGLVIFFISAILAFSLFSYLLYGR' A
#
# COMPACT_ATOMS: atom_id res chain seq x y z
N MET A 1 27.80 -16.03 39.20
CA MET A 1 27.00 -16.51 38.04
C MET A 1 25.56 -16.06 38.21
N TYR A 2 25.29 -14.77 37.99
CA TYR A 2 23.92 -14.22 38.00
C TYR A 2 23.90 -13.06 37.01
N ASN A 3 23.56 -13.30 35.73
CA ASN A 3 22.81 -12.34 34.92
C ASN A 3 22.38 -12.80 33.50
N GLU A 4 22.68 -14.02 33.05
CA GLU A 4 22.32 -14.38 31.66
C GLU A 4 20.81 -14.55 31.46
N SER A 5 20.10 -15.13 32.44
CA SER A 5 18.67 -15.42 32.35
C SER A 5 17.76 -14.18 32.26
N ALA A 6 18.21 -13.04 32.80
CA ALA A 6 17.45 -11.78 32.75
C ALA A 6 17.61 -11.06 31.40
N SER A 7 18.73 -11.26 30.70
CA SER A 7 18.98 -10.67 29.39
C SER A 7 18.24 -11.40 28.25
N VAL A 8 18.15 -12.73 28.34
CA VAL A 8 17.47 -13.57 27.33
C VAL A 8 15.96 -13.31 27.28
N GLY A 9 15.31 -13.10 28.44
CA GLY A 9 13.88 -12.76 28.49
C GLY A 9 13.51 -11.39 27.91
N LYS A 10 14.44 -10.43 27.95
CA LYS A 10 14.24 -9.07 27.40
C LYS A 10 14.38 -9.03 25.88
N ASN A 11 15.30 -9.82 25.33
CA ASN A 11 15.53 -9.91 23.88
C ASN A 11 14.32 -10.57 23.19
N ASN A 12 13.82 -11.70 23.71
CA ASN A 12 12.67 -12.40 23.12
C ASN A 12 11.39 -11.54 23.04
N GLY A 13 11.17 -10.64 24.00
CA GLY A 13 10.01 -9.73 23.99
C GLY A 13 10.15 -8.57 22.99
N SER A 14 11.36 -8.01 22.87
CA SER A 14 11.72 -7.00 21.87
C SER A 14 11.66 -7.57 20.45
N ASP A 15 12.22 -8.76 20.27
CA ASP A 15 12.32 -9.43 18.98
C ASP A 15 10.94 -9.84 18.48
N GLY A 16 10.09 -10.39 19.36
CA GLY A 16 8.69 -10.67 19.03
C GLY A 16 7.85 -9.41 18.72
N MET A 17 8.17 -8.25 19.32
CA MET A 17 7.53 -6.98 18.94
C MET A 17 7.99 -6.51 17.57
N ARG A 18 9.30 -6.59 17.29
CA ARG A 18 9.90 -6.21 16.00
C ARG A 18 9.34 -7.06 14.86
N GLU A 19 9.22 -8.37 15.04
CA GLU A 19 8.61 -9.27 14.06
C GLU A 19 7.16 -8.90 13.75
N LYS A 20 6.34 -8.59 14.78
CA LYS A 20 4.95 -8.14 14.59
C LYS A 20 4.87 -6.80 13.86
N VAL A 21 5.75 -5.85 14.19
CA VAL A 21 5.81 -4.55 13.50
C VAL A 21 6.22 -4.73 12.05
N VAL A 22 7.21 -5.58 11.76
CA VAL A 22 7.65 -5.87 10.39
C VAL A 22 6.55 -6.57 9.60
N ALA A 23 5.84 -7.53 10.19
CA ALA A 23 4.71 -8.21 9.55
C ALA A 23 3.58 -7.22 9.20
N PHE A 24 3.23 -6.33 10.15
CA PHE A 24 2.26 -5.27 9.91
C PHE A 24 2.71 -4.30 8.82
N LEU A 25 3.97 -3.89 8.82
CA LEU A 25 4.53 -3.01 7.80
C LEU A 25 4.52 -3.66 6.42
N ALA A 26 4.80 -4.96 6.32
CA ALA A 26 4.76 -5.69 5.06
C ALA A 26 3.34 -5.74 4.49
N GLU A 27 2.34 -6.00 5.33
CA GLU A 27 0.94 -6.01 4.94
C GLU A 27 0.45 -4.61 4.53
N TRP A 28 0.85 -3.59 5.28
CA TRP A 28 0.57 -2.20 4.96
C TRP A 28 1.26 -1.73 3.67
N GLN A 29 2.51 -2.15 3.43
CA GLN A 29 3.25 -1.85 2.20
C GLN A 29 2.53 -2.41 0.97
N MET A 30 1.97 -3.61 1.08
CA MET A 30 1.20 -4.22 0.00
C MET A 30 -0.05 -3.39 -0.34
N GLY A 31 -0.77 -2.91 0.68
CA GLY A 31 -1.89 -1.98 0.49
C GLY A 31 -1.46 -0.61 -0.06
N ALA A 32 -0.32 -0.08 0.39
CA ALA A 32 0.21 1.20 -0.07
C ALA A 32 0.66 1.15 -1.54
N ILE A 33 1.29 0.05 -1.98
CA ILE A 33 1.69 -0.17 -3.38
C ILE A 33 0.45 -0.26 -4.28
N LEU A 34 -0.60 -0.92 -3.82
CA LEU A 34 -1.89 -0.99 -4.50
C LEU A 34 -2.52 0.37 -4.74
N LEU A 35 -2.59 1.20 -3.68
CA LEU A 35 -3.11 2.56 -3.76
C LEU A 35 -2.23 3.46 -4.62
N LEU A 36 -0.91 3.33 -4.52
CA LEU A 36 0.02 4.13 -5.32
C LEU A 36 -0.07 3.75 -6.80
N GLY A 37 -0.11 2.45 -7.11
CA GLY A 37 -0.26 1.95 -8.48
C GLY A 37 -1.55 2.41 -9.12
N SER A 38 -2.67 2.34 -8.40
CA SER A 38 -3.95 2.82 -8.91
C SER A 38 -3.99 4.35 -9.09
N ALA A 39 -3.37 5.10 -8.18
CA ALA A 39 -3.25 6.55 -8.30
C ALA A 39 -2.38 6.97 -9.51
N ILE A 40 -1.29 6.24 -9.80
CA ILE A 40 -0.47 6.49 -10.99
C ILE A 40 -1.29 6.27 -12.27
N VAL A 41 -2.04 5.16 -12.34
CA VAL A 41 -2.92 4.88 -13.49
C VAL A 41 -3.96 5.99 -13.64
N GLY A 42 -4.66 6.33 -12.55
CA GLY A 42 -5.61 7.45 -12.54
C GLY A 42 -4.97 8.76 -13.02
N PHE A 43 -3.76 9.08 -12.55
CA PHE A 43 -3.06 10.29 -12.92
C PHE A 43 -2.73 10.34 -14.42
N VAL A 44 -2.23 9.25 -14.99
CA VAL A 44 -1.91 9.19 -16.43
C VAL A 44 -3.17 9.42 -17.27
N PHE A 45 -4.25 8.69 -16.99
CA PHE A 45 -5.51 8.84 -17.75
C PHE A 45 -6.16 10.20 -17.53
N GLY A 46 -6.19 10.69 -16.28
CA GLY A 46 -6.74 12.00 -15.93
C GLY A 46 -5.95 13.15 -16.55
N ALA A 47 -4.61 13.06 -16.59
CA ALA A 47 -3.76 14.07 -17.23
C ALA A 47 -3.96 14.12 -18.75
N VAL A 48 -4.05 12.95 -19.41
CA VAL A 48 -4.30 12.87 -20.85
C VAL A 48 -5.67 13.48 -21.20
N VAL A 49 -6.73 13.05 -20.52
CA VAL A 49 -8.08 13.59 -20.79
C VAL A 49 -8.19 15.07 -20.39
N GLY A 50 -7.56 15.45 -19.28
CA GLY A 50 -7.51 16.83 -18.81
C GLY A 50 -6.84 17.79 -19.80
N ALA A 51 -5.76 17.33 -20.44
CA ALA A 51 -5.05 18.10 -21.46
C ALA A 51 -5.83 18.19 -22.79
N MET A 52 -6.60 17.16 -23.15
CA MET A 52 -7.32 17.11 -24.43
C MET A 52 -8.67 17.84 -24.41
N TRP A 53 -9.39 17.83 -23.28
CA TRP A 53 -10.77 18.32 -23.20
C TRP A 53 -10.93 19.42 -22.16
N SER A 54 -10.91 19.07 -20.87
CA SER A 54 -11.00 20.05 -19.79
C SER A 54 -10.46 19.48 -18.48
N GLY A 55 -9.91 20.34 -17.63
CA GLY A 55 -9.36 19.95 -16.33
C GLY A 55 -10.39 19.28 -15.41
N PHE A 56 -11.66 19.69 -15.47
CA PHE A 56 -12.73 19.04 -14.73
C PHE A 56 -12.98 17.61 -15.20
N LEU A 57 -13.02 17.38 -16.52
CA LEU A 57 -13.14 16.03 -17.08
C LEU A 57 -11.94 15.15 -16.72
N GLY A 58 -10.74 15.73 -16.74
CA GLY A 58 -9.50 15.06 -16.30
C GLY A 58 -9.57 14.59 -14.84
N LEU A 59 -10.10 15.42 -13.93
CA LEU A 59 -10.31 15.04 -12.52
C LEU A 59 -11.32 13.91 -12.38
N VAL A 60 -12.43 13.94 -13.13
CA VAL A 60 -13.43 12.87 -13.10
C VAL A 60 -12.82 11.55 -13.59
N ILE A 61 -12.09 11.59 -14.72
CA ILE A 61 -11.42 10.42 -15.27
C ILE A 61 -10.33 9.89 -14.33
N PHE A 62 -9.59 10.76 -13.65
CA PHE A 62 -8.62 10.36 -12.63
C PHE A 62 -9.25 9.42 -11.60
N PHE A 63 -10.37 9.82 -10.99
CA PHE A 63 -11.03 9.00 -9.97
C PHE A 63 -11.59 7.70 -10.55
N ILE A 64 -12.25 7.75 -11.71
CA ILE A 64 -12.83 6.56 -12.36
C ILE A 64 -11.72 5.54 -12.67
N SER A 65 -10.65 5.98 -13.34
CA SER A 65 -9.52 5.13 -13.72
C SER A 65 -8.76 4.61 -12.49
N ALA A 66 -8.58 5.41 -11.44
CA ALA A 66 -7.96 4.97 -10.20
C ALA A 66 -8.79 3.89 -9.48
N ILE A 67 -10.12 4.05 -9.40
CA ILE A 67 -11.00 3.06 -8.77
C ILE A 67 -11.01 1.76 -9.57
N LEU A 68 -11.07 1.85 -10.91
CA LEU A 68 -10.99 0.68 -11.79
C LEU A 68 -9.66 -0.06 -11.65
N ALA A 69 -8.53 0.67 -11.66
CA ALA A 69 -7.21 0.09 -11.49
C ALA A 69 -7.03 -0.53 -10.10
N PHE A 70 -7.52 0.13 -9.05
CA PHE A 70 -7.51 -0.41 -7.70
C PHE A 70 -8.31 -1.71 -7.60
N SER A 71 -9.52 -1.74 -8.17
CA SER A 71 -10.36 -2.94 -8.19
C SER A 71 -9.68 -4.09 -8.95
N LEU A 72 -9.07 -3.79 -10.11
CA LEU A 72 -8.34 -4.77 -10.90
C LEU A 72 -7.12 -5.32 -10.17
N PHE A 73 -6.27 -4.45 -9.60
CA PHE A 73 -5.10 -4.88 -8.84
C PHE A 73 -5.49 -5.63 -7.57
N SER A 74 -6.55 -5.20 -6.88
CA SER A 74 -7.08 -5.89 -5.70
C SER A 74 -7.57 -7.29 -6.07
N TYR A 75 -8.29 -7.43 -7.18
CA TYR A 75 -8.72 -8.74 -7.68
C TYR A 75 -7.52 -9.64 -8.05
N LEU A 76 -6.49 -9.10 -8.70
CA LEU A 76 -5.31 -9.88 -9.07
C LEU A 76 -4.45 -10.32 -7.87
N LEU A 77 -4.36 -9.49 -6.83
CA LEU A 77 -3.53 -9.77 -5.65
C LEU A 77 -4.26 -10.56 -4.56
N TYR A 78 -5.56 -10.34 -4.39
CA TYR A 78 -6.36 -10.95 -3.31
C TYR A 78 -7.49 -11.88 -3.79
N GLY A 79 -7.83 -11.89 -5.08
CA GLY A 79 -8.99 -12.63 -5.62
C GLY A 79 -8.75 -14.11 -5.95
N ARG A 80 -7.75 -14.76 -5.34
CA ARG A 80 -7.58 -16.23 -5.38
C ARG A 80 -8.41 -16.90 -4.31
#